data_AF-A0A194UWW2-F1
#
_entry.id   AF-A0A194UWW2-F1
#
_cell.length_a   1.000
_cell.length_b   1.000
_cell.length_c   1.000
_cell.angle_alpha   90.00
_cell.angle_beta   90.00
_cell.angle_gamma   90.00
#
_symmetry.space_group_name_H-M   'P 1'
#
loop_
_entity.id
_entity.type
_entity.pdbx_description
1 polymer ?
#
loop_
_entity_poly.entity_id
_entity_poly.type
_entity_poly.pdbx_seq_one_letter_code
_entity_poly.pdbx_strand_id
1 'polypeptide(L)'
;MADEADEADGSYTKRRKDQMMFKQIQPKEPFTVANQIQRTLLSGWINILLLCCPAGIVLGVVVGPSLPTFFVNYAAVIPLYWLGDFAMTEIGLRTGELGADPTLHLGVALAVFLATTVLLYFCVDYVVNSIDTLTSKSGLSTTFVGVILLPILNCDFTPVISAICDEMNATMDYTVGKSIQTALLVTPLTVLLAWWLGIEGVTLVFDGFEVVSLFATVLLLNLIISEGKSNWAMGVLLLADWALVAIAAFFVV
;
A
#
# COMPACT_ATOMS: atom_id res chain seq x y z
N MET A 1 -38.12 -5.56 33.94
CA MET A 1 -37.67 -6.76 33.22
C MET A 1 -38.34 -6.93 31.85
N ALA A 2 -39.49 -6.27 31.57
CA ALA A 2 -40.07 -6.20 30.23
C ALA A 2 -39.52 -5.02 29.38
N ASP A 3 -39.12 -3.90 29.99
CA ASP A 3 -38.62 -2.72 29.24
C ASP A 3 -37.22 -2.89 28.61
N GLU A 4 -36.30 -3.61 29.25
CA GLU A 4 -34.94 -3.82 28.70
C GLU A 4 -34.91 -4.77 27.48
N ALA A 5 -35.92 -5.62 27.32
CA ALA A 5 -36.03 -6.52 26.19
C ALA A 5 -36.51 -5.81 24.92
N ASP A 6 -37.40 -4.81 25.07
CA ASP A 6 -37.92 -4.00 23.95
C ASP A 6 -36.88 -2.96 23.45
N GLU A 7 -36.06 -2.38 24.32
CA GLU A 7 -34.97 -1.49 23.91
C GLU A 7 -33.84 -2.23 23.17
N ALA A 8 -33.53 -3.46 23.59
CA ALA A 8 -32.55 -4.30 22.92
C ALA A 8 -33.03 -4.67 21.49
N ASP A 9 -34.28 -5.10 21.33
CA ASP A 9 -34.85 -5.50 20.03
C ASP A 9 -34.93 -4.32 19.04
N GLY A 10 -35.23 -3.12 19.53
CA GLY A 10 -35.19 -1.88 18.75
C GLY A 10 -33.78 -1.52 18.24
N SER A 11 -32.75 -1.73 19.06
CA SER A 11 -31.34 -1.47 18.71
C SER A 11 -30.80 -2.48 17.67
N TYR A 12 -31.11 -3.77 17.84
CA TYR A 12 -30.75 -4.83 16.88
C TYR A 12 -31.46 -4.64 15.54
N THR A 13 -32.75 -4.29 15.55
CA THR A 13 -33.53 -4.06 14.33
C THR A 13 -33.03 -2.83 13.57
N LYS A 14 -32.61 -1.77 14.28
CA LYS A 14 -32.01 -0.56 13.69
C LYS A 14 -30.63 -0.83 13.09
N ARG A 15 -29.73 -1.51 13.81
CA ARG A 15 -28.41 -1.93 13.29
C ARG A 15 -28.52 -2.82 12.05
N ARG A 16 -29.49 -3.73 12.03
CA ARG A 16 -29.75 -4.61 10.87
C ARG A 16 -30.34 -3.83 9.69
N LYS A 17 -31.18 -2.82 9.93
CA LYS A 17 -31.69 -1.91 8.90
C LYS A 17 -30.58 -1.04 8.31
N ASP A 18 -29.68 -0.52 9.16
CA ASP A 18 -28.53 0.25 8.71
C ASP A 18 -27.57 -0.64 7.89
N GLN A 19 -27.29 -1.89 8.33
CA GLN A 19 -26.53 -2.88 7.54
C GLN A 19 -27.20 -3.25 6.21
N MET A 20 -28.54 -3.31 6.16
CA MET A 20 -29.28 -3.56 4.91
C MET A 20 -29.34 -2.32 4.01
N MET A 21 -29.32 -1.10 4.57
CA MET A 21 -29.25 0.16 3.82
C MET A 21 -27.89 0.34 3.11
N PHE A 22 -26.83 -0.30 3.61
CA PHE A 22 -25.52 -0.35 2.94
C PHE A 22 -25.39 -1.52 1.95
N LYS A 23 -26.42 -2.36 1.79
CA LYS A 23 -26.43 -3.46 0.84
C LYS A 23 -27.21 -3.08 -0.42
N GLN A 24 -26.54 -2.35 -1.31
CA GLN A 24 -26.63 -2.37 -2.79
C GLN A 24 -26.23 -1.00 -3.36
N ILE A 25 -24.94 -0.79 -3.57
CA ILE A 25 -24.48 0.11 -4.64
C ILE A 25 -24.19 -0.76 -5.86
N GLN A 26 -25.26 -1.29 -6.47
CA GLN A 26 -25.20 -1.87 -7.81
C GLN A 26 -25.44 -0.73 -8.81
N PRO A 27 -24.47 -0.33 -9.65
CA PRO A 27 -24.70 0.73 -10.64
C PRO A 27 -25.72 0.25 -11.69
N LYS A 28 -26.69 1.12 -11.97
CA LYS A 28 -27.89 0.90 -12.77
C LYS A 28 -27.70 1.06 -14.29
N GLU A 29 -26.53 0.72 -14.84
CA GLU A 29 -26.24 0.90 -16.28
C GLU A 29 -25.60 -0.35 -16.90
N PRO A 30 -25.84 -0.64 -18.20
CA PRO A 30 -25.37 -1.86 -18.82
C PRO A 30 -23.84 -1.99 -18.72
N PHE A 31 -23.41 -3.18 -18.30
CA PHE A 31 -22.01 -3.57 -18.11
C PHE A 31 -21.25 -3.61 -19.44
N THR A 32 -20.85 -2.44 -19.93
CA THR A 32 -19.93 -2.31 -21.06
C THR A 32 -18.53 -2.05 -20.51
N VAL A 33 -17.60 -2.96 -20.84
CA VAL A 33 -16.19 -2.95 -20.43
C VAL A 33 -15.54 -1.57 -20.54
N ALA A 34 -15.84 -0.82 -21.60
CA ALA A 34 -15.35 0.54 -21.80
C ALA A 34 -15.82 1.52 -20.71
N ASN A 35 -17.09 1.47 -20.29
CA ASN A 35 -17.61 2.34 -19.22
C ASN A 35 -17.06 1.96 -17.84
N GLN A 36 -16.67 0.70 -17.62
CA GLN A 36 -16.06 0.26 -16.37
C GLN A 36 -14.60 0.72 -16.28
N ILE A 37 -13.82 0.50 -17.35
CA ILE A 37 -12.46 1.03 -17.47
C ILE A 37 -12.47 2.54 -17.33
N GLN A 38 -13.43 3.21 -17.97
CA GLN A 38 -13.61 4.64 -17.88
C GLN A 38 -13.95 5.08 -16.44
N ARG A 39 -14.79 4.37 -15.69
CA ARG A 39 -15.11 4.74 -14.29
C ARG A 39 -13.97 4.47 -13.31
N THR A 40 -13.18 3.41 -13.53
CA THR A 40 -12.03 3.08 -12.70
C THR A 40 -10.84 4.01 -12.97
N LEU A 41 -10.55 4.32 -14.25
CA LEU A 41 -9.49 5.26 -14.64
C LEU A 41 -9.90 6.74 -14.51
N LEU A 42 -11.19 7.08 -14.62
CA LEU A 42 -11.70 8.45 -14.45
C LEU A 42 -12.37 8.67 -13.08
N SER A 43 -11.92 7.99 -12.03
CA SER A 43 -12.17 8.49 -10.68
C SER A 43 -11.44 9.84 -10.55
N GLY A 44 -12.08 10.84 -9.92
CA GLY A 44 -11.63 12.24 -9.97
C GLY A 44 -10.21 12.48 -9.47
N TRP A 45 -9.70 11.63 -8.58
CA TRP A 45 -8.34 11.74 -8.05
C TRP A 45 -7.30 10.98 -8.89
N ILE A 46 -7.66 9.84 -9.49
CA ILE A 46 -6.77 9.07 -10.37
C ILE A 46 -6.50 9.82 -11.68
N ASN A 47 -7.48 10.50 -12.29
CA ASN A 47 -7.27 11.18 -13.58
C ASN A 47 -6.24 12.34 -13.50
N ILE A 48 -6.28 13.11 -12.41
CA ILE A 48 -5.34 14.22 -12.16
C ILE A 48 -3.91 13.68 -11.95
N LEU A 49 -3.79 12.53 -11.28
CA LEU A 49 -2.50 11.94 -10.92
C LEU A 49 -1.94 11.00 -12.00
N LEU A 50 -2.78 10.38 -12.84
CA LEU A 50 -2.36 9.60 -13.99
C LEU A 50 -1.77 10.49 -15.09
N LEU A 51 -2.16 11.78 -15.14
CA LEU A 51 -1.49 12.83 -15.93
C LEU A 51 -0.06 13.11 -15.43
N CYS A 52 0.23 12.93 -14.14
CA CYS A 52 1.57 13.10 -13.59
C CYS A 52 2.54 12.02 -14.09
N CYS A 53 2.06 10.86 -14.54
CA CYS A 53 2.91 9.80 -15.07
C CYS A 53 3.63 10.18 -16.38
N PRO A 54 2.94 10.57 -17.48
CA PRO A 54 3.63 11.04 -18.69
C PRO A 54 4.40 12.34 -18.43
N ALA A 55 3.90 13.23 -17.56
CA ALA A 55 4.64 14.43 -17.17
C ALA A 55 5.96 14.10 -16.45
N GLY A 56 5.96 13.12 -15.53
CA GLY A 56 7.13 12.66 -14.78
C GLY A 56 8.17 11.98 -15.67
N ILE A 57 7.71 11.18 -16.64
CA ILE A 57 8.59 10.56 -17.65
C ILE A 57 9.21 11.65 -18.55
N VAL A 58 8.41 12.59 -19.05
CA VAL A 58 8.93 13.70 -19.87
C VAL A 58 9.93 14.55 -19.08
N LEU A 59 9.65 14.85 -17.80
CA LEU A 59 10.59 15.57 -16.95
C LEU A 59 11.88 14.78 -16.72
N GLY A 60 11.79 13.47 -16.50
CA GLY A 60 12.94 12.59 -16.36
C GLY A 60 13.84 12.58 -17.60
N VAL A 61 13.23 12.57 -18.79
CA VAL A 61 13.96 12.59 -20.07
C VAL A 61 14.54 13.98 -20.40
N VAL A 62 13.81 15.06 -20.12
CA VAL A 62 14.19 16.43 -20.52
C VAL A 62 15.11 17.11 -19.50
N VAL A 63 14.82 16.94 -18.21
CA VAL A 63 15.49 17.65 -17.10
C VAL A 63 16.55 16.77 -16.42
N GLY A 64 16.42 15.44 -16.49
CA GLY A 64 17.33 14.51 -15.82
C GLY A 64 17.07 14.39 -14.31
N PRO A 65 18.06 13.88 -13.53
CA PRO A 65 17.93 13.71 -12.10
C PRO A 65 17.90 15.07 -11.40
N SER A 66 16.72 15.47 -10.93
CA SER A 66 16.49 16.75 -10.29
C SER A 66 15.43 16.62 -9.21
N LEU A 67 15.41 17.53 -8.24
CA LEU A 67 14.38 17.52 -7.18
C LEU A 67 12.95 17.54 -7.75
N PRO A 68 12.61 18.35 -8.78
CA PRO A 68 11.31 18.28 -9.43
C PRO A 68 11.01 16.91 -10.04
N THR A 69 11.99 16.28 -10.70
CA THR A 69 11.84 14.93 -11.27
C THR A 69 11.51 13.91 -10.19
N PHE A 70 12.19 13.99 -9.03
CA PHE A 70 11.91 13.14 -7.88
C PHE A 70 10.46 13.31 -7.40
N PHE A 71 10.03 14.51 -7.03
CA PHE A 71 8.70 14.71 -6.45
C PHE A 71 7.55 14.42 -7.41
N VAL A 72 7.69 14.76 -8.69
CA VAL A 72 6.66 14.48 -9.69
C VAL A 72 6.52 12.97 -9.93
N ASN A 73 7.63 12.24 -10.08
CA ASN A 73 7.57 10.79 -10.25
C ASN A 73 7.14 10.10 -8.94
N TYR A 74 7.60 10.56 -7.78
CA TYR A 74 7.19 10.05 -6.47
C TYR A 74 5.67 10.18 -6.27
N ALA A 75 5.09 11.33 -6.61
CA ALA A 75 3.64 11.53 -6.59
C ALA A 75 2.90 10.63 -7.60
N ALA A 76 3.47 10.39 -8.78
CA ALA A 76 2.90 9.52 -9.80
C ALA A 76 2.93 8.03 -9.42
N VAL A 77 3.84 7.61 -8.54
CA VAL A 77 3.98 6.22 -8.11
C VAL A 77 2.83 5.78 -7.20
N ILE A 78 2.35 6.63 -6.30
CA ILE A 78 1.23 6.37 -5.37
C ILE A 78 -0.04 5.84 -6.08
N PRO A 79 -0.61 6.54 -7.09
CA PRO A 79 -1.82 6.09 -7.79
C PRO A 79 -1.56 4.85 -8.65
N LEU A 80 -0.33 4.66 -9.14
CA LEU A 80 0.05 3.50 -9.95
C LEU A 80 0.11 2.24 -9.10
N TYR A 81 0.67 2.32 -7.89
CA TYR A 81 0.62 1.22 -6.91
C TYR A 81 -0.81 0.85 -6.58
N TRP A 82 -1.65 1.83 -6.27
CA TRP A 82 -3.07 1.59 -5.96
C TRP A 82 -3.82 0.93 -7.13
N LEU A 83 -3.59 1.39 -8.37
CA LEU A 83 -4.21 0.81 -9.56
C LEU A 83 -3.70 -0.62 -9.83
N GLY A 84 -2.43 -0.89 -9.57
CA GLY A 84 -1.84 -2.23 -9.63
C GLY A 84 -2.44 -3.19 -8.60
N ASP A 85 -2.55 -2.76 -7.33
CA ASP A 85 -3.16 -3.55 -6.24
C ASP A 85 -4.65 -3.82 -6.51
N PHE A 86 -5.39 -2.84 -7.05
CA PHE A 86 -6.78 -3.02 -7.49
C PHE A 86 -6.88 -4.08 -8.60
N ALA A 87 -6.03 -4.00 -9.62
CA ALA A 87 -6.03 -4.96 -10.73
C ALA A 87 -5.67 -6.38 -10.24
N MET A 88 -4.71 -6.51 -9.32
CA MET A 88 -4.36 -7.78 -8.67
C MET A 88 -5.52 -8.34 -7.85
N THR A 89 -6.22 -7.49 -7.10
CA THR A 89 -7.39 -7.89 -6.32
C THR A 89 -8.51 -8.43 -7.22
N GLU A 90 -8.79 -7.79 -8.35
CA GLU A 90 -9.77 -8.26 -9.34
C GLU A 90 -9.38 -9.61 -9.98
N ILE A 91 -8.08 -9.87 -10.13
CA ILE A 91 -7.58 -11.17 -10.57
C ILE A 91 -7.74 -12.23 -9.45
N GLY A 92 -7.42 -11.88 -8.20
CA GLY A 92 -7.55 -12.74 -7.02
C GLY A 92 -9.00 -13.14 -6.68
N LEU A 93 -9.96 -12.24 -6.94
CA LEU A 93 -11.39 -12.53 -6.83
C LEU A 93 -11.81 -13.67 -7.78
N ARG A 94 -11.12 -13.84 -8.91
CA ARG A 94 -11.42 -14.88 -9.92
C ARG A 94 -10.77 -16.22 -9.61
N THR A 95 -9.66 -16.23 -8.87
CA THR A 95 -9.01 -17.46 -8.39
C THR A 95 -9.73 -18.05 -7.17
N GLY A 96 -10.75 -17.36 -6.65
CA GLY A 96 -11.56 -17.80 -5.51
C GLY A 96 -10.93 -17.45 -4.16
N GLU A 97 -9.91 -16.59 -4.13
CA GLU A 97 -9.20 -16.21 -2.91
C GLU A 97 -9.99 -15.18 -2.08
N LEU A 98 -10.81 -14.36 -2.73
CA LEU A 98 -11.67 -13.38 -2.09
C LEU A 98 -13.14 -13.72 -2.42
N GLY A 99 -13.99 -13.93 -1.41
CA GLY A 99 -15.38 -14.40 -1.55
C GLY A 99 -16.37 -13.37 -2.14
N ALA A 100 -15.95 -12.57 -3.13
CA ALA A 100 -16.77 -11.56 -3.80
C ALA A 100 -16.70 -11.69 -5.33
N ASP A 101 -17.71 -11.18 -6.02
CA ASP A 101 -17.81 -11.26 -7.48
C ASP A 101 -16.89 -10.21 -8.15
N PRO A 102 -16.08 -10.59 -9.16
CA PRO A 102 -15.19 -9.67 -9.85
C PRO A 102 -15.99 -8.63 -10.65
N THR A 103 -15.57 -7.37 -10.58
CA THR A 103 -16.23 -6.26 -11.28
C THR A 103 -15.68 -6.09 -12.70
N LEU A 104 -14.40 -6.41 -12.93
CA LEU A 104 -13.72 -6.29 -14.22
C LEU A 104 -13.61 -7.63 -14.96
N HIS A 105 -13.68 -7.60 -16.29
CA HIS A 105 -13.36 -8.75 -17.13
C HIS A 105 -11.88 -9.15 -16.97
N LEU A 106 -11.55 -10.46 -16.92
CA LEU A 106 -10.18 -10.95 -16.65
C LEU A 106 -9.14 -10.36 -17.59
N GLY A 107 -9.42 -10.34 -18.90
CA GLY A 107 -8.51 -9.78 -19.90
C GLY A 107 -8.22 -8.29 -19.69
N VAL A 108 -9.17 -7.56 -19.11
CA VAL A 108 -9.02 -6.13 -18.81
C VAL A 108 -8.19 -5.95 -17.55
N ALA A 109 -8.49 -6.70 -16.49
CA ALA A 109 -7.73 -6.67 -15.25
C ALA A 109 -6.24 -6.99 -15.52
N LEU A 110 -5.97 -8.02 -16.33
CA LEU A 110 -4.61 -8.37 -16.75
C LEU A 110 -3.95 -7.26 -17.58
N ALA A 111 -4.68 -6.67 -18.54
CA ALA A 111 -4.15 -5.57 -19.34
C ALA A 111 -3.79 -4.34 -18.48
N VAL A 112 -4.65 -3.98 -17.51
CA VAL A 112 -4.40 -2.89 -16.57
C VAL A 112 -3.21 -3.21 -15.67
N PHE A 113 -3.10 -4.44 -15.15
CA PHE A 113 -1.97 -4.88 -14.33
C PHE A 113 -0.64 -4.79 -15.10
N LEU A 114 -0.58 -5.28 -16.34
CA LEU A 114 0.62 -5.20 -17.16
C LEU A 114 0.98 -3.74 -17.50
N ALA A 115 -0.01 -2.93 -17.89
CA ALA A 115 0.22 -1.53 -18.23
C ALA A 115 0.75 -0.74 -17.02
N THR A 116 0.14 -0.91 -15.84
CA THR A 116 0.56 -0.24 -14.60
C THR A 116 1.95 -0.68 -14.16
N THR A 117 2.28 -1.97 -14.27
CA THR A 117 3.62 -2.48 -13.95
C THR A 117 4.70 -1.82 -14.81
N VAL A 118 4.47 -1.68 -16.13
CA VAL A 118 5.42 -1.03 -17.04
C VAL A 118 5.57 0.47 -16.72
N LEU A 119 4.46 1.17 -16.47
CA LEU A 119 4.48 2.59 -16.10
C LEU A 119 5.21 2.81 -14.77
N LEU A 120 4.92 1.96 -13.78
CA LEU A 120 5.52 2.00 -12.46
C LEU A 120 7.04 1.78 -12.54
N TYR A 121 7.50 0.85 -13.37
CA TYR A 121 8.94 0.63 -13.60
C TYR A 121 9.67 1.92 -14.01
N PHE A 122 9.15 2.65 -15.01
CA PHE A 122 9.77 3.90 -15.44
C PHE A 122 9.75 4.97 -14.36
N CYS A 123 8.62 5.15 -13.66
CA CYS A 123 8.54 6.16 -12.61
C CYS A 123 9.48 5.84 -11.43
N VAL A 124 9.57 4.58 -11.01
CA VAL A 124 10.47 4.13 -9.94
C VAL A 124 11.93 4.30 -10.35
N ASP A 125 12.29 3.98 -11.60
CA ASP A 125 13.65 4.17 -12.11
C ASP A 125 14.09 5.66 -12.02
N TYR A 126 13.22 6.59 -12.44
CA TYR A 126 13.51 8.02 -12.30
C TYR A 126 13.56 8.50 -10.83
N VAL A 127 12.74 7.92 -9.94
CA VAL A 127 12.79 8.21 -8.50
C VAL A 127 14.13 7.77 -7.92
N VAL A 128 14.54 6.52 -8.18
CA VAL A 128 15.80 5.95 -7.67
C VAL A 128 17.00 6.73 -8.19
N ASN A 129 17.03 7.04 -9.49
CA ASN A 129 18.12 7.84 -10.10
C ASN A 129 18.19 9.27 -9.55
N SER A 130 17.12 9.78 -8.94
CA SER A 130 17.10 11.12 -8.33
C SER A 130 17.44 11.12 -6.83
N ILE A 131 17.65 9.96 -6.19
CA ILE A 131 17.95 9.85 -4.75
C ILE A 131 19.26 10.56 -4.39
N ASP A 132 20.31 10.46 -5.21
CA ASP A 132 21.58 11.15 -4.95
C ASP A 132 21.42 12.67 -4.96
N THR A 133 20.57 13.17 -5.86
CA THR A 133 20.24 14.61 -5.95
C THR A 133 19.38 15.07 -4.78
N LEU A 134 18.50 14.20 -4.27
CA LEU A 134 17.71 14.46 -3.08
C LEU A 134 18.61 14.53 -1.84
N THR A 135 19.44 13.51 -1.62
CA THR A 135 20.36 13.37 -0.48
C THR A 135 21.32 14.56 -0.39
N SER A 136 21.95 14.93 -1.52
CA SER A 136 22.91 16.05 -1.58
C SER A 136 22.31 17.43 -1.33
N LYS A 137 21.02 17.66 -1.64
CA LYS A 137 20.37 18.98 -1.51
C LYS A 137 19.53 19.14 -0.26
N SER A 138 18.92 18.07 0.22
CA SER A 138 18.01 18.10 1.37
C SER A 138 18.68 17.73 2.69
N GLY A 139 19.90 17.18 2.65
CA GLY A 139 20.61 16.70 3.84
C GLY A 139 20.00 15.44 4.46
N LEU A 140 19.08 14.77 3.75
CA LEU A 140 18.52 13.49 4.18
C LEU A 140 19.56 12.38 4.05
N SER A 141 19.62 11.48 5.02
CA SER A 141 20.41 10.25 4.95
C SER A 141 19.84 9.30 3.88
N THR A 142 20.71 8.55 3.21
CA THR A 142 20.31 7.50 2.27
C THR A 142 19.49 6.42 2.98
N THR A 143 19.80 6.14 4.25
CA THR A 143 19.04 5.21 5.11
C THR A 143 17.63 5.72 5.38
N PHE A 144 17.45 7.03 5.63
CA PHE A 144 16.12 7.62 5.79
C PHE A 144 15.28 7.47 4.53
N VAL A 145 15.87 7.73 3.36
CA VAL A 145 15.18 7.57 2.08
C VAL A 145 14.78 6.10 1.86
N GLY A 146 15.69 5.16 2.12
CA GLY A 146 15.46 3.73 1.92
C GLY A 146 14.43 3.12 2.88
N VAL A 147 14.55 3.39 4.18
CA VAL A 147 13.75 2.74 5.23
C VAL A 147 12.41 3.43 5.48
N ILE A 148 12.33 4.75 5.28
CA ILE A 148 11.12 5.53 5.60
C ILE A 148 10.44 6.01 4.31
N LEU A 149 11.16 6.71 3.44
CA LEU A 149 10.54 7.40 2.31
C LEU A 149 10.02 6.42 1.25
N LEU A 150 10.80 5.42 0.85
CA LEU A 150 10.38 4.48 -0.19
C LEU A 150 9.20 3.58 0.24
N PRO A 151 9.15 3.01 1.47
CA PRO A 151 8.02 2.17 1.87
C PRO A 151 6.68 2.91 1.97
N ILE A 152 6.68 4.24 2.19
CA ILE A 152 5.45 5.06 2.20
C ILE A 152 4.71 5.00 0.86
N LEU A 153 5.42 4.79 -0.26
CA LEU A 153 4.80 4.63 -1.57
C LEU A 153 3.90 3.39 -1.67
N ASN A 154 4.17 2.37 -0.85
CA ASN A 154 3.42 1.12 -0.75
C ASN A 154 2.39 1.16 0.40
N CYS A 155 1.96 2.36 0.81
CA CYS A 155 0.98 2.51 1.90
C CYS A 155 -0.44 2.19 1.40
N ASP A 156 -1.05 1.18 2.00
CA ASP A 156 -2.43 0.77 1.71
C ASP A 156 -3.40 1.26 2.78
N PHE A 157 -4.50 1.88 2.35
CA PHE A 157 -5.55 2.36 3.24
C PHE A 157 -6.63 1.30 3.55
N THR A 158 -6.69 0.21 2.78
CA THR A 158 -7.62 -0.92 2.95
C THR A 158 -7.68 -1.45 4.40
N PRO A 159 -6.55 -1.77 5.06
CA PRO A 159 -6.57 -2.27 6.45
C PRO A 159 -7.15 -1.26 7.45
N VAL A 160 -6.97 0.04 7.21
CA VAL A 160 -7.54 1.11 8.05
C VAL A 160 -9.05 1.16 7.89
N ILE A 161 -9.55 1.01 6.66
CA ILE A 161 -11.00 0.97 6.38
C ILE A 161 -11.63 -0.28 7.03
N SER A 162 -11.01 -1.45 6.89
CA SER A 162 -11.46 -2.68 7.57
C SER A 162 -11.47 -2.53 9.09
N ALA A 163 -10.50 -1.83 9.67
CA ALA A 163 -10.47 -1.56 11.11
C ALA A 163 -11.61 -0.64 11.56
N ILE A 164 -11.99 0.36 10.75
CA ILE A 164 -13.15 1.23 11.02
C ILE A 164 -14.46 0.43 10.95
N CYS A 165 -14.52 -0.59 10.09
CA CYS A 165 -15.65 -1.52 9.99
C CYS A 165 -15.70 -2.57 11.10
N ASP A 166 -14.86 -2.46 12.14
CA ASP A 166 -14.77 -3.40 13.27
C ASP A 166 -14.27 -4.80 12.87
N GLU A 167 -13.57 -4.90 11.73
CA GLU A 167 -12.99 -6.15 11.22
C GLU A 167 -11.50 -6.27 11.55
N MET A 168 -11.14 -6.15 12.84
CA MET A 168 -9.74 -6.13 13.29
C MET A 168 -8.95 -7.40 12.90
N ASN A 169 -9.59 -8.58 12.90
CA ASN A 169 -8.94 -9.82 12.48
C ASN A 169 -8.55 -9.78 11.00
N ALA A 170 -9.44 -9.28 10.12
CA ALA A 170 -9.16 -9.14 8.70
C ALA A 170 -8.06 -8.10 8.44
N THR A 171 -8.06 -6.98 9.18
CA THR A 171 -6.98 -6.00 9.16
C THR A 171 -5.64 -6.63 9.53
N MET A 172 -5.60 -7.42 10.60
CA MET A 172 -4.37 -8.06 11.06
C MET A 172 -3.87 -9.09 10.05
N ASP A 173 -4.75 -9.96 9.56
CA ASP A 173 -4.42 -10.98 8.56
C ASP A 173 -3.87 -10.35 7.27
N TYR A 174 -4.49 -9.26 6.81
CA TYR A 174 -4.03 -8.51 5.65
C TYR A 174 -2.67 -7.85 5.88
N THR A 175 -2.51 -7.07 6.94
CA THR A 175 -1.30 -6.28 7.19
C THR A 175 -0.11 -7.18 7.52
N VAL A 176 -0.28 -8.13 8.46
CA VAL A 176 0.78 -9.08 8.82
C VAL A 176 1.08 -10.02 7.66
N GLY A 177 0.07 -10.44 6.90
CA GLY A 177 0.23 -11.25 5.70
C GLY A 177 1.12 -10.57 4.65
N LYS A 178 0.85 -9.29 4.32
CA LYS A 178 1.69 -8.51 3.39
C LYS A 178 3.13 -8.37 3.90
N SER A 179 3.35 -8.12 5.19
CA SER A 179 4.71 -8.05 5.76
C SER A 179 5.45 -9.38 5.72
N ILE A 180 4.79 -10.49 6.07
CA ILE A 180 5.37 -11.85 5.99
C ILE A 180 5.70 -12.20 4.54
N GLN A 181 4.84 -11.87 3.59
CA GLN A 181 5.09 -12.09 2.16
C GLN A 181 6.32 -11.30 1.70
N THR A 182 6.45 -10.03 2.10
CA THR A 182 7.65 -9.24 1.78
C THR A 182 8.90 -9.88 2.37
N ALA A 183 8.87 -10.30 3.63
CA ALA A 183 10.03 -10.87 4.32
C ALA A 183 10.45 -12.26 3.83
N LEU A 184 9.50 -13.18 3.64
CA LEU A 184 9.78 -14.59 3.32
C LEU A 184 9.84 -14.89 1.83
N LEU A 185 9.17 -14.09 1.00
CA LEU A 185 9.13 -14.32 -0.45
C LEU A 185 9.87 -13.22 -1.20
N VAL A 186 9.48 -11.96 -1.04
CA VAL A 186 9.98 -10.87 -1.90
C VAL A 186 11.46 -10.60 -1.66
N THR A 187 11.88 -10.38 -0.41
CA THR A 187 13.28 -10.09 -0.07
C THR A 187 14.25 -11.19 -0.52
N PRO A 188 14.05 -12.49 -0.19
CA PRO A 188 14.97 -13.54 -0.64
C PRO A 188 14.90 -13.75 -2.15
N LEU A 189 13.73 -13.62 -2.79
CA LEU A 189 13.62 -13.73 -4.25
C LEU A 189 14.43 -12.62 -4.94
N THR A 190 14.40 -11.39 -4.43
CA THR A 190 15.22 -10.28 -4.95
C THR A 190 16.71 -10.58 -4.88
N VAL A 191 17.19 -11.15 -3.76
CA VAL A 191 18.61 -11.54 -3.61
C VAL A 191 18.97 -12.67 -4.59
N LEU A 192 18.10 -13.67 -4.74
CA LEU A 192 18.32 -14.76 -5.70
C LEU A 192 18.34 -14.28 -7.15
N LEU A 193 17.45 -13.33 -7.51
CA LEU A 193 17.43 -12.72 -8.84
C LEU A 193 18.68 -11.88 -9.11
N ALA A 194 19.15 -11.12 -8.12
CA ALA A 194 20.40 -10.36 -8.24
C ALA A 194 21.60 -11.28 -8.48
N TRP A 195 21.66 -12.41 -7.76
CA TRP A 195 22.69 -13.42 -7.96
C TRP A 195 22.61 -14.05 -9.36
N TRP A 196 21.41 -14.37 -9.84
CA TRP A 196 21.20 -14.92 -11.18
C TRP A 196 21.59 -13.97 -12.31
N LEU A 197 21.37 -12.66 -12.10
CA LEU A 197 21.77 -11.60 -13.04
C LEU A 197 23.24 -11.19 -12.91
N GLY A 198 23.99 -11.75 -11.95
CA GLY A 198 25.40 -11.42 -11.72
C GLY A 198 25.62 -10.00 -11.16
N ILE A 199 24.61 -9.41 -10.53
CA ILE A 199 24.72 -8.10 -9.89
C ILE A 199 25.34 -8.30 -8.51
N GLU A 200 26.63 -7.99 -8.40
CA GLU A 200 27.35 -8.02 -7.13
C GLU A 200 26.92 -6.84 -6.25
N GLY A 201 26.53 -7.11 -4.99
CA GLY A 201 26.24 -6.07 -3.99
C GLY A 201 24.84 -6.11 -3.37
N VAL A 202 23.87 -6.80 -3.97
CA VAL A 202 22.55 -7.00 -3.35
C VAL A 202 22.62 -8.23 -2.45
N THR A 203 22.75 -8.02 -1.15
CA THR A 203 22.85 -9.08 -0.13
C THR A 203 21.83 -8.88 0.97
N LEU A 204 21.59 -9.92 1.78
CA LEU A 204 20.74 -9.84 2.98
C LEU A 204 21.51 -9.28 4.20
N VAL A 205 22.50 -8.43 3.96
CA VAL A 205 23.29 -7.79 5.00
C VAL A 205 22.68 -6.41 5.25
N PHE A 206 21.89 -6.33 6.30
CA PHE A 206 21.32 -5.07 6.79
C PHE A 206 22.28 -4.42 7.78
N ASP A 207 22.21 -3.09 7.89
CA ASP A 207 22.99 -2.36 8.90
C ASP A 207 22.51 -2.69 10.32
N GLY A 208 23.38 -2.51 11.32
CA GLY A 208 23.07 -2.78 12.72
C GLY A 208 21.84 -2.01 13.20
N PHE A 209 21.65 -0.77 12.73
CA PHE A 209 20.46 0.03 13.02
C PHE A 209 19.17 -0.60 12.45
N GLU A 210 19.21 -1.08 11.20
CA GLU A 210 18.07 -1.68 10.52
C GLU A 210 17.65 -3.00 11.19
N VAL A 211 18.64 -3.83 11.56
CA VAL A 211 18.37 -5.09 12.26
C VAL A 211 17.74 -4.85 13.63
N VAL A 212 18.28 -3.91 14.41
CA VAL A 212 17.78 -3.61 15.77
C VAL A 212 16.38 -2.99 15.71
N SER A 213 16.15 -2.05 14.80
CA SER A 213 14.84 -1.40 14.65
C SER A 213 13.77 -2.39 14.17
N LEU A 214 14.07 -3.24 13.17
CA LEU A 214 13.17 -4.29 12.72
C LEU A 214 12.84 -5.28 13.86
N PHE A 215 13.84 -5.72 14.61
CA PHE A 215 13.63 -6.61 15.75
C PHE A 215 12.75 -5.97 16.83
N ALA A 216 12.98 -4.69 17.15
CA ALA A 216 12.18 -3.95 18.13
C ALA A 216 10.71 -3.81 17.69
N THR A 217 10.46 -3.41 16.43
CA THR A 217 9.10 -3.26 15.90
C THR A 217 8.37 -4.59 15.85
N VAL A 218 9.03 -5.69 15.45
CA VAL A 218 8.42 -7.03 15.44
C VAL A 218 8.13 -7.52 16.86
N LEU A 219 9.03 -7.28 17.81
CA LEU A 219 8.81 -7.62 19.21
C LEU A 219 7.60 -6.86 19.78
N LEU A 220 7.54 -5.54 19.55
CA LEU A 220 6.43 -4.71 19.99
C LEU A 220 5.10 -5.18 19.40
N LEU A 221 5.07 -5.46 18.09
CA LEU A 221 3.90 -5.99 17.41
C LEU A 221 3.45 -7.34 18.02
N ASN A 222 4.40 -8.24 18.30
CA ASN A 222 4.11 -9.54 18.91
C ASN A 222 3.49 -9.39 20.31
N LEU A 223 4.02 -8.48 21.13
CA LEU A 223 3.47 -8.19 22.47
C LEU A 223 2.05 -7.66 22.39
N ILE A 224 1.76 -6.73 21.47
CA ILE A 224 0.42 -6.16 21.28
C ILE A 224 -0.57 -7.23 20.81
N ILE A 225 -0.18 -8.06 19.86
CA ILE A 225 -1.04 -9.15 19.36
C ILE A 225 -1.34 -10.17 20.47
N SER A 226 -0.36 -10.45 21.35
CA SER A 226 -0.54 -11.38 22.47
C SER A 226 -1.59 -10.94 23.49
N GLU A 227 -1.92 -9.64 23.57
CA GLU A 227 -2.96 -9.15 24.48
C GLU A 227 -4.39 -9.45 23.98
N GLY A 228 -4.56 -9.80 22.70
CA GLY A 228 -5.83 -10.25 22.11
C GLY A 228 -6.97 -9.23 22.13
N LYS A 229 -6.69 -7.97 22.49
CA LYS A 229 -7.64 -6.84 22.51
C LYS A 229 -7.02 -5.65 21.80
N SER A 230 -7.78 -4.95 20.96
CA SER A 230 -7.33 -3.72 20.30
C SER A 230 -7.80 -2.48 21.07
N ASN A 231 -6.88 -1.61 21.44
CA ASN A 231 -7.15 -0.34 22.09
C ASN A 231 -6.52 0.81 21.30
N TRP A 232 -7.10 2.01 21.35
CA TRP A 232 -6.54 3.20 20.70
C TRP A 232 -5.12 3.52 21.21
N ALA A 233 -4.82 3.23 22.48
CA ALA A 233 -3.51 3.43 23.08
C ALA A 233 -2.43 2.53 22.46
N MET A 234 -2.77 1.29 22.09
CA MET A 234 -1.85 0.39 21.38
C MET A 234 -1.57 0.90 19.97
N GLY A 235 -2.56 1.46 19.30
CA GLY A 235 -2.37 2.14 18.01
C GLY A 235 -1.42 3.33 18.12
N VAL A 236 -1.57 4.17 19.15
CA VAL A 236 -0.64 5.29 19.41
C VAL A 236 0.77 4.79 19.70
N LEU A 237 0.91 3.67 20.42
CA LEU A 237 2.22 3.06 20.71
C LEU A 237 2.94 2.60 19.42
N LEU A 238 2.22 1.97 18.49
CA LEU A 238 2.77 1.57 17.18
C LEU A 238 3.16 2.77 16.33
N LEU A 239 2.34 3.82 16.31
CA LEU A 239 2.66 5.08 15.61
C LEU A 239 3.87 5.78 16.23
N ALA A 240 4.01 5.73 17.56
CA ALA A 240 5.17 6.26 18.26
C ALA A 240 6.44 5.49 17.92
N ASP A 241 6.39 4.15 17.88
CA ASP A 241 7.52 3.32 17.45
C ASP A 241 7.96 3.65 16.01
N TRP A 242 7.01 3.72 15.08
CA TRP A 242 7.28 4.12 13.70
C TRP A 242 7.93 5.52 13.62
N ALA A 243 7.41 6.50 14.37
CA ALA A 243 7.98 7.85 14.39
C ALA A 243 9.38 7.89 15.00
N LEU A 244 9.65 7.09 16.05
CA LEU A 244 10.97 6.97 16.66
C LEU A 244 11.98 6.37 15.68
N VAL A 245 11.60 5.30 14.97
CA VAL A 245 12.45 4.71 13.92
C VAL A 245 12.72 5.73 12.81
N ALA A 246 11.71 6.51 12.40
CA ALA A 246 11.89 7.54 11.38
C ALA A 246 12.85 8.67 11.81
N ILE A 247 12.73 9.15 13.04
CA ILE A 247 13.64 10.16 13.59
C ILE A 247 15.06 9.59 13.72
N ALA A 248 15.19 8.36 14.21
CA ALA A 248 16.49 7.70 14.33
C ALA A 248 17.16 7.53 12.96
N ALA A 249 16.41 7.07 11.95
CA ALA A 249 16.90 6.90 10.58
C ALA A 249 17.36 8.23 9.94
N PHE A 250 16.78 9.36 10.34
CA PHE A 250 17.21 10.68 9.90
C PHE A 250 18.59 11.09 10.46
N PHE A 251 18.90 10.69 11.69
CA PHE A 251 20.18 11.02 12.35
C PHE A 251 21.29 9.99 12.11
N VAL A 252 20.94 8.79 11.63
CA VAL A 252 21.92 7.78 11.20
C VAL A 252 22.51 8.23 9.87
N VAL A 253 23.81 8.51 9.86
CA VAL A 253 24.62 8.96 8.70
C VAL A 253 25.56 7.84 8.28
#